data_AF-D1YJ11-F1
#
_entry.id   AF-D1YJ11-F1
#
_cell.length_a   1.000
_cell.length_b   1.000
_cell.length_c   1.000
_cell.angle_alpha   90.00
_cell.angle_beta   90.00
_cell.angle_gamma   90.00
#
_symmetry.space_group_name_H-M   'P 1'
#
loop_
_entity.id
_entity.type
_entity.pdbx_description
1 polymer ?
#
loop_
_entity_poly.entity_id
_entity_poly.type
_entity_poly.pdbx_seq_one_letter_code
_entity_poly.pdbx_strand_id
1 'polypeptide(L)'
;MPVYMGTSQTALDNGIGVLENTSLPTGGKGKHSVLTGHSGLSINRLFTDLPKLKKGDKFYIKVNKEIHAYQVDQIKKVLPNNLKYFKADPNQDYVTLVTCTPLFQNTHRLLVRGHRVPYHAENINADGGLTSLGKAAIVAVVVISAMTLFYWFTHRKIERRKSKEGIST
;
A
#
# COMPACT_ATOMS: atom_id res chain seq x y z
N MET A 1 4.10 3.22 10.00
CA MET A 1 4.08 4.50 10.75
C MET A 1 4.00 4.18 12.23
N PRO A 2 4.72 4.89 13.12
CA PRO A 2 4.58 4.70 14.56
C PRO A 2 3.17 5.11 15.01
N VAL A 3 2.65 4.40 16.01
CA VAL A 3 1.35 4.66 16.63
C VAL A 3 1.59 5.09 18.08
N TYR A 4 1.09 6.25 18.44
CA TYR A 4 1.21 6.87 19.77
C TYR A 4 -0.13 6.86 20.49
N MET A 5 -0.08 6.85 21.82
CA MET A 5 -1.27 6.99 22.65
C MET A 5 -1.78 8.43 22.62
N GLY A 6 -3.09 8.58 22.45
CA GLY A 6 -3.76 9.88 22.38
C GLY A 6 -3.58 10.60 21.04
N THR A 7 -4.11 11.81 20.97
CA THR A 7 -4.15 12.63 19.75
C THR A 7 -3.59 14.03 19.98
N SER A 8 -2.54 14.15 20.80
CA SER A 8 -1.84 15.41 21.00
C SER A 8 -1.17 15.89 19.71
N GLN A 9 -0.94 17.20 19.59
CA GLN A 9 -0.28 17.76 18.42
C GLN A 9 1.07 17.10 18.16
N THR A 10 1.89 16.93 19.21
CA THR A 10 3.18 16.25 19.13
C THR A 10 3.05 14.81 18.63
N ALA A 11 2.03 14.06 19.05
CA ALA A 11 1.81 12.70 18.56
C ALA A 11 1.44 12.68 17.06
N LEU A 12 0.57 13.58 16.62
CA LEU A 12 0.09 13.64 15.23
C LEU A 12 1.12 14.22 14.27
N ASP A 13 2.03 15.08 14.72
CA ASP A 13 3.15 15.57 13.92
C ASP A 13 4.20 14.47 13.66
N ASN A 14 4.34 13.54 14.61
CA ASN A 14 5.35 12.48 14.55
C ASN A 14 4.80 11.12 14.07
N GLY A 15 3.48 10.94 13.96
CA GLY A 15 2.91 9.66 13.57
C GLY A 15 1.39 9.60 13.61
N ILE A 16 0.87 8.45 14.03
CA ILE A 16 -0.56 8.15 14.11
C ILE A 16 -0.97 8.13 15.58
N GLY A 17 -2.04 8.82 15.94
CA GLY A 17 -2.59 8.84 17.29
C GLY A 17 -3.75 7.85 17.47
N VAL A 18 -3.82 7.20 18.62
CA VAL A 18 -5.01 6.43 19.04
C VAL A 18 -6.03 7.42 19.59
N LEU A 19 -7.23 7.43 19.01
CA LEU A 19 -8.32 8.28 19.50
C LEU A 19 -8.75 7.84 20.89
N GLU A 20 -8.84 8.79 21.80
CA GLU A 20 -9.29 8.56 23.17
C GLU A 20 -10.70 7.95 23.20
N ASN A 21 -10.97 7.14 24.23
CA ASN A 21 -12.24 6.42 24.42
C ASN A 21 -12.56 5.39 23.32
N THR A 22 -11.57 4.98 22.53
CA THR A 22 -11.65 3.84 21.60
C THR A 22 -10.79 2.69 22.07
N SER A 23 -10.99 1.49 21.52
CA SER A 23 -10.20 0.33 21.93
C SER A 23 -8.73 0.52 21.55
N LEU A 24 -7.82 -0.04 22.36
CA LEU A 24 -6.42 -0.16 21.95
C LEU A 24 -6.32 -1.04 20.69
N PRO A 25 -5.36 -0.79 19.79
CA PRO A 25 -5.20 -1.53 18.54
C PRO A 25 -4.57 -2.93 18.73
N THR A 26 -4.90 -3.60 19.84
CA THR A 26 -4.43 -4.93 20.22
C THR A 26 -5.29 -6.07 19.68
N GLY A 27 -6.37 -5.75 18.94
CA GLY A 27 -7.27 -6.72 18.32
C GLY A 27 -8.10 -7.55 19.30
N GLY A 28 -9.13 -8.22 18.79
CA GLY A 28 -10.09 -9.05 19.53
C GLY A 28 -11.55 -8.66 19.29
N LYS A 29 -12.45 -9.63 19.42
CA LYS A 29 -13.90 -9.41 19.27
C LYS A 29 -14.40 -8.35 20.25
N GLY A 30 -15.34 -7.53 19.80
CA GLY A 30 -15.88 -6.42 20.60
C GLY A 30 -14.99 -5.19 20.62
N LYS A 31 -13.85 -5.17 19.89
CA LYS A 31 -12.96 -4.02 19.84
C LYS A 31 -13.17 -3.20 18.58
N HIS A 32 -13.04 -1.88 18.76
CA HIS A 32 -12.99 -0.93 17.67
C HIS A 32 -11.95 0.14 18.00
N SER A 33 -10.76 0.01 17.42
CA SER A 33 -9.72 1.04 17.55
C SER A 33 -9.87 2.10 16.48
N VAL A 34 -9.66 3.37 16.83
CA VAL A 34 -9.68 4.46 15.87
C VAL A 34 -8.31 5.12 15.86
N LEU A 35 -7.67 5.09 14.69
CA LEU A 35 -6.33 5.60 14.47
C LEU A 35 -6.41 6.84 13.59
N THR A 36 -5.92 7.97 14.09
CA THR A 36 -6.00 9.25 13.40
C THR A 36 -4.62 9.78 13.03
N GLY A 37 -4.52 10.43 11.88
CA GLY A 37 -3.28 11.04 11.42
C GLY A 37 -3.56 12.18 10.45
N HIS A 38 -2.61 13.11 10.34
CA HIS A 38 -2.73 14.20 9.38
C HIS A 38 -2.67 13.70 7.92
N SER A 39 -3.18 14.55 7.03
CA SER A 39 -3.09 14.41 5.59
C SER A 39 -2.62 15.74 4.99
N GLY A 40 -1.72 15.69 4.01
CA GLY A 40 -1.23 16.87 3.32
C GLY A 40 -0.26 17.74 4.12
N LEU A 41 0.40 17.18 5.15
CA LEU A 41 1.51 17.87 5.81
C LEU A 41 2.73 17.94 4.88
N SER A 42 3.42 19.08 4.88
CA SER A 42 4.67 19.29 4.12
C SER A 42 5.83 18.44 4.66
N ILE A 43 5.85 18.21 5.98
CA ILE A 43 6.93 17.52 6.69
C ILE A 43 6.82 15.99 6.64
N ASN A 44 5.62 15.43 6.48
CA ASN A 44 5.40 13.99 6.48
C ASN A 44 4.14 13.61 5.71
N ARG A 45 4.20 12.52 4.92
CA ARG A 45 3.06 12.05 4.14
C ARG A 45 1.94 11.46 4.99
N LEU A 46 2.22 10.78 6.10
CA LEU A 46 1.21 10.15 6.99
C LEU A 46 0.01 9.54 6.22
N PHE A 47 -1.22 9.98 6.50
CA PHE A 47 -2.44 9.50 5.83
C PHE A 47 -2.81 10.28 4.56
N THR A 48 -1.88 11.00 3.94
CA THR A 48 -2.10 11.71 2.66
C THR A 48 -2.64 10.77 1.57
N ASP A 49 -2.15 9.53 1.53
CA ASP A 49 -2.55 8.53 0.54
C ASP A 49 -3.73 7.64 1.00
N LEU A 50 -4.27 7.86 2.20
CA LEU A 50 -5.42 7.11 2.70
C LEU A 50 -6.65 7.15 1.76
N PRO A 51 -6.97 8.25 1.06
CA PRO A 51 -8.06 8.28 0.07
C PRO A 51 -7.88 7.34 -1.13
N LYS A 52 -6.67 6.79 -1.35
CA LYS A 52 -6.41 5.84 -2.45
C LYS A 52 -6.88 4.42 -2.11
N LEU A 53 -7.10 4.12 -0.82
CA LEU A 53 -7.59 2.81 -0.39
C LEU A 53 -9.01 2.57 -0.91
N LYS A 54 -9.27 1.32 -1.27
CA LYS A 54 -10.54 0.81 -1.76
C LYS A 54 -11.02 -0.31 -0.85
N LYS A 55 -12.32 -0.63 -0.95
CA LYS A 55 -12.86 -1.84 -0.31
C LYS A 55 -12.12 -3.07 -0.82
N GLY A 56 -11.75 -3.98 0.08
CA GLY A 56 -10.94 -5.16 -0.22
C GLY A 56 -9.44 -4.96 0.00
N ASP A 57 -8.94 -3.71 0.01
CA ASP A 57 -7.54 -3.45 0.34
C ASP A 57 -7.24 -3.86 1.77
N LYS A 58 -5.96 -4.16 2.06
CA LYS A 58 -5.52 -4.59 3.38
C LYS A 58 -4.58 -3.56 4.00
N PHE A 59 -4.66 -3.42 5.32
CA PHE A 59 -3.65 -2.74 6.11
C PHE A 59 -3.29 -3.60 7.32
N TYR A 60 -2.12 -3.33 7.88
CA TYR A 60 -1.51 -4.16 8.91
C TYR A 60 -1.11 -3.31 10.10
N ILE A 61 -1.38 -3.82 11.29
CA ILE A 61 -0.94 -3.22 12.55
C ILE A 61 0.02 -4.20 13.21
N LYS A 62 1.23 -3.72 13.49
CA LYS A 62 2.20 -4.47 14.28
C LYS A 62 2.08 -4.04 15.73
N VAL A 63 1.75 -4.97 16.62
CA VAL A 63 1.73 -4.75 18.07
C VAL A 63 2.55 -5.84 18.73
N ASN A 64 3.53 -5.44 19.54
CA ASN A 64 4.54 -6.34 20.10
C ASN A 64 5.24 -7.15 18.98
N LYS A 65 5.11 -8.48 19.02
CA LYS A 65 5.67 -9.41 18.01
C LYS A 65 4.61 -9.92 17.02
N GLU A 66 3.39 -9.42 17.09
CA GLU A 66 2.27 -9.88 16.27
C GLU A 66 1.93 -8.87 15.17
N ILE A 67 1.41 -9.39 14.05
CA ILE A 67 0.88 -8.59 12.95
C ILE A 67 -0.61 -8.91 12.81
N HIS A 68 -1.44 -7.88 12.93
CA HIS A 68 -2.88 -7.98 12.78
C HIS A 68 -3.27 -7.40 11.43
N ALA A 69 -3.87 -8.22 10.57
CA ALA A 69 -4.32 -7.84 9.24
C ALA A 69 -5.78 -7.40 9.27
N TYR A 70 -6.09 -6.30 8.61
CA TYR A 70 -7.45 -5.80 8.47
C TYR A 70 -7.76 -5.55 6.99
N GLN A 71 -8.95 -5.96 6.56
CA GLN A 71 -9.43 -5.76 5.20
C GLN A 71 -10.51 -4.67 5.19
N VAL A 72 -10.34 -3.67 4.33
CA VAL A 72 -11.23 -2.52 4.23
C VAL A 72 -12.62 -2.97 3.79
N ASP A 73 -13.63 -2.67 4.60
CA ASP A 73 -15.04 -3.01 4.35
C ASP A 73 -15.91 -1.75 4.14
N GLN A 74 -15.48 -0.61 4.68
CA GLN A 74 -16.25 0.62 4.67
C GLN A 74 -15.34 1.85 4.48
N ILE A 75 -15.77 2.76 3.61
CA ILE A 75 -15.17 4.08 3.43
C ILE A 75 -16.30 5.12 3.53
N LYS A 76 -16.13 6.16 4.37
CA LYS A 76 -17.11 7.23 4.57
C LYS A 76 -16.44 8.59 4.66
N LYS A 77 -17.11 9.63 4.16
CA LYS A 77 -16.81 11.03 4.47
C LYS A 77 -17.89 11.54 5.42
N VAL A 78 -17.48 12.14 6.53
CA VAL A 78 -18.38 12.57 7.59
C VAL A 78 -17.99 13.93 8.15
N LEU A 79 -18.91 14.61 8.81
CA LEU A 79 -18.59 15.80 9.60
C LEU A 79 -17.72 15.41 10.83
N PRO A 80 -16.83 16.31 11.29
CA PRO A 80 -15.92 16.02 12.40
C PRO A 80 -16.61 15.59 13.71
N ASN A 81 -17.82 16.08 13.97
CA ASN A 81 -18.62 15.76 15.16
C ASN A 81 -19.44 14.46 15.04
N ASN A 82 -19.35 13.74 13.92
CA ASN A 82 -20.16 12.55 13.69
C ASN A 82 -19.47 11.27 14.22
N LEU A 83 -19.69 10.98 15.51
CA LEU A 83 -19.03 9.88 16.22
C LEU A 83 -19.71 8.51 16.05
N LYS A 84 -20.86 8.44 15.36
CA LYS A 84 -21.68 7.21 15.31
C LYS A 84 -20.97 6.00 14.70
N TYR A 85 -19.93 6.25 13.90
CA TYR A 85 -19.15 5.22 13.20
C TYR A 85 -18.05 4.59 14.05
N PHE A 86 -17.80 5.08 15.27
CA PHE A 86 -16.76 4.57 16.17
C PHE A 86 -17.28 3.54 17.18
N LYS A 87 -18.59 3.23 17.14
CA LYS A 87 -19.18 2.22 18.02
C LYS A 87 -18.56 0.85 17.74
N ALA A 88 -18.25 0.13 18.80
CA ALA A 88 -17.83 -1.27 18.71
C ALA A 88 -19.04 -2.17 18.44
N ASP A 89 -18.77 -3.28 17.73
CA ASP A 89 -19.71 -4.38 17.54
C ASP A 89 -19.19 -5.57 18.35
N PRO A 90 -19.99 -6.17 19.26
CA PRO A 90 -19.58 -7.29 20.11
C PRO A 90 -18.99 -8.50 19.35
N ASN A 91 -19.36 -8.68 18.09
CA ASN A 91 -18.98 -9.85 17.29
C ASN A 91 -17.81 -9.58 16.34
N GLN A 92 -17.35 -8.34 16.24
CA GLN A 92 -16.38 -7.90 15.25
C GLN A 92 -15.11 -7.36 15.90
N ASP A 93 -14.02 -7.35 15.14
CA ASP A 93 -12.76 -6.70 15.49
C ASP A 93 -12.45 -5.69 14.38
N TYR A 94 -12.62 -4.40 14.71
CA TYR A 94 -12.53 -3.31 13.76
C TYR A 94 -11.38 -2.36 14.08
N VAL A 95 -10.80 -1.81 13.01
CA VAL A 95 -9.99 -0.61 13.08
C VAL A 95 -10.48 0.38 12.05
N THR A 96 -10.65 1.64 12.47
CA THR A 96 -10.92 2.75 11.56
C THR A 96 -9.73 3.70 11.49
N LEU A 97 -9.21 3.91 10.29
CA LEU A 97 -8.21 4.92 9.97
C LEU A 97 -8.94 6.24 9.65
N VAL A 98 -8.50 7.34 10.26
CA VAL A 98 -9.14 8.65 10.18
C VAL A 98 -8.16 9.71 9.72
N THR A 99 -8.57 10.50 8.74
CA THR A 99 -7.83 11.71 8.36
C THR A 99 -8.76 12.85 7.94
N CYS A 100 -8.22 14.05 7.78
CA CYS A 100 -8.97 15.20 7.31
C CYS A 100 -9.25 15.10 5.80
N THR A 101 -10.38 15.64 5.35
CA THR A 101 -10.72 15.67 3.92
C THR A 101 -11.71 16.80 3.64
N PRO A 102 -11.79 17.35 2.42
CA PRO A 102 -10.79 17.26 1.37
C PRO A 102 -9.48 17.94 1.77
N LEU A 103 -8.38 17.62 1.07
CA LEU A 103 -7.06 18.19 1.36
C LEU A 103 -7.13 19.73 1.36
N PHE A 104 -6.36 20.35 2.26
CA PHE A 104 -6.26 21.81 2.47
C PHE A 104 -7.52 22.50 3.01
N GLN A 105 -8.70 21.89 2.91
CA GLN A 105 -9.95 22.43 3.46
C GLN A 105 -10.28 21.82 4.83
N ASN A 106 -10.01 20.53 5.01
CA ASN A 106 -10.17 19.81 6.29
C ASN A 106 -11.58 19.88 6.92
N THR A 107 -12.61 20.15 6.13
CA THR A 107 -14.00 20.35 6.58
C THR A 107 -14.69 19.06 7.03
N HIS A 108 -14.20 17.92 6.55
CA HIS A 108 -14.74 16.59 6.82
C HIS A 108 -13.64 15.67 7.35
N ARG A 109 -14.05 14.47 7.75
CA ARG A 109 -13.17 13.35 8.08
C ARG A 109 -13.42 12.22 7.10
N LEU A 110 -12.34 11.68 6.55
CA LEU A 110 -12.34 10.42 5.83
C LEU A 110 -12.16 9.30 6.85
N LEU A 111 -13.10 8.36 6.86
CA LEU A 111 -13.06 7.15 7.66
C LEU A 111 -12.84 5.96 6.74
N VAL A 112 -11.77 5.20 6.97
CA VAL A 112 -11.52 3.92 6.30
C VAL A 112 -11.49 2.83 7.35
N ARG A 113 -12.56 2.03 7.41
CA ARG A 113 -12.69 0.93 8.36
C ARG A 113 -12.25 -0.37 7.71
N GLY A 114 -11.51 -1.18 8.46
CA GLY A 114 -11.23 -2.56 8.14
C GLY A 114 -11.68 -3.50 9.26
N HIS A 115 -12.07 -4.70 8.86
CA HIS A 115 -12.38 -5.81 9.76
C HIS A 115 -11.20 -6.77 9.81
N ARG A 116 -11.01 -7.42 10.95
CA ARG A 116 -9.94 -8.39 11.16
C ARG A 116 -10.04 -9.55 10.19
N VAL A 117 -8.91 -9.92 9.58
CA VAL A 117 -8.76 -11.10 8.73
C VAL A 117 -7.52 -11.90 9.14
N PRO A 118 -7.46 -13.21 8.82
CA PRO A 118 -6.24 -13.99 9.02
C PRO A 118 -5.03 -13.36 8.34
N TYR A 119 -3.90 -13.34 9.04
CA TYR A 119 -2.64 -12.87 8.51
C TYR A 119 -1.83 -14.04 7.96
N HIS A 120 -1.38 -13.92 6.71
CA HIS A 120 -0.55 -14.90 6.02
C HIS A 120 0.72 -14.21 5.52
N ALA A 121 1.85 -14.50 6.16
CA ALA A 121 3.12 -13.80 5.92
C ALA A 121 3.68 -13.99 4.50
N GLU A 122 3.29 -15.05 3.79
CA GLU A 122 3.76 -15.35 2.43
C GLU A 122 3.26 -14.33 1.38
N ASN A 123 2.12 -13.69 1.62
CA ASN A 123 1.45 -12.85 0.61
C ASN A 123 1.98 -11.42 0.49
N ILE A 124 2.75 -10.93 1.47
CA ILE A 124 3.23 -9.53 1.49
C ILE A 124 4.51 -9.33 0.65
N ASN A 125 5.26 -10.40 0.41
CA ASN A 125 6.44 -10.34 -0.47
C ASN A 125 6.06 -10.41 -1.95
N ALA A 126 4.84 -10.84 -2.29
CA ALA A 126 4.38 -10.93 -3.67
C ALA A 126 4.08 -9.54 -4.29
N ASP A 127 3.76 -8.55 -3.46
CA ASP A 127 3.45 -7.18 -3.89
C ASP A 127 4.72 -6.37 -4.21
N GLY A 128 5.91 -6.90 -3.86
CA GLY A 128 7.22 -6.39 -4.29
C GLY A 128 7.61 -6.77 -5.72
N GLY A 129 6.71 -7.40 -6.49
CA GLY A 129 6.94 -7.74 -7.89
C GLY A 129 7.10 -6.50 -8.79
N LEU A 130 7.85 -6.66 -9.89
CA LEU A 130 8.05 -5.59 -10.87
C LEU A 130 6.71 -4.97 -11.31
N THR A 131 6.67 -3.63 -11.31
CA THR A 131 5.55 -2.87 -11.87
C THR A 131 5.31 -3.24 -13.34
N SER A 132 4.14 -2.92 -13.89
CA SER A 132 3.82 -3.21 -15.30
C SER A 132 4.86 -2.63 -16.27
N LEU A 133 5.44 -1.47 -15.93
CA LEU A 133 6.55 -0.85 -16.66
C LEU A 133 7.85 -1.67 -16.54
N GLY A 134 8.17 -2.18 -15.35
CA GLY A 134 9.31 -3.06 -15.15
C GLY A 134 9.21 -4.34 -15.99
N LYS A 135 8.03 -4.97 -16.02
CA LYS A 135 7.80 -6.18 -16.83
C LYS A 135 7.99 -5.89 -18.33
N ALA A 136 7.44 -4.77 -18.82
CA ALA A 136 7.61 -4.35 -20.21
C ALA A 136 9.09 -4.06 -20.56
N ALA A 137 9.84 -3.43 -19.66
CA ALA A 137 11.26 -3.17 -19.85
C ALA A 137 12.08 -4.46 -19.99
N ILE A 138 11.81 -5.49 -19.17
CA ILE A 138 12.48 -6.79 -19.28
C ILE A 138 12.19 -7.43 -20.63
N VAL A 139 10.93 -7.43 -21.07
CA VAL A 139 10.55 -8.00 -22.38
C VAL A 139 11.28 -7.28 -23.52
N ALA A 140 11.36 -5.94 -23.47
CA ALA A 140 12.08 -5.17 -24.48
C ALA A 140 13.57 -5.54 -24.55
N VAL A 141 14.24 -5.71 -23.41
CA VAL A 141 15.66 -6.12 -23.36
C VAL A 141 15.86 -7.52 -23.95
N VAL A 142 14.96 -8.47 -23.66
CA VAL A 142 15.02 -9.82 -24.21
C VAL A 142 14.82 -9.81 -25.73
N VAL A 143 13.87 -9.01 -26.24
CA VAL A 143 13.65 -8.89 -27.69
C VAL A 143 14.84 -8.26 -28.39
N ILE A 144 15.39 -7.17 -27.85
CA ILE A 144 16.56 -6.49 -28.43
C ILE A 144 17.76 -7.42 -28.45
N SER A 145 18.03 -8.15 -27.36
CA SER A 145 19.15 -9.11 -27.31
C SER A 145 18.98 -10.28 -28.28
N ALA A 146 17.76 -10.78 -28.48
CA ALA A 146 17.48 -11.80 -29.48
C ALA A 146 17.69 -11.27 -30.91
N MET A 147 17.25 -10.04 -31.21
CA MET A 147 17.43 -9.41 -32.51
C MET A 147 18.91 -9.15 -32.84
N THR A 148 19.70 -8.70 -31.87
CA THR A 148 21.15 -8.46 -32.07
C THR A 148 21.89 -9.78 -32.28
N LEU A 149 21.57 -10.83 -31.52
CA LEU A 149 22.12 -12.17 -31.73
C LEU A 149 21.75 -12.74 -33.10
N PHE A 150 20.50 -12.57 -33.52
CA PHE A 150 20.03 -13.02 -34.84
C PHE A 150 20.75 -12.28 -35.97
N TYR A 151 20.85 -10.95 -35.89
CA TYR A 151 21.58 -10.15 -36.87
C TYR A 151 23.06 -10.55 -36.94
N TRP A 152 23.71 -10.73 -35.79
CA TRP A 152 25.09 -11.18 -35.73
C TRP A 152 25.26 -12.57 -36.37
N PHE A 153 24.32 -13.50 -36.12
CA PHE A 153 24.37 -14.84 -36.66
C PHE A 153 24.18 -14.87 -38.19
N THR A 154 23.22 -14.09 -38.73
CA THR A 154 23.01 -14.00 -40.17
C THR A 154 24.17 -13.32 -40.87
N HIS A 155 24.71 -12.24 -40.31
CA HIS A 155 25.87 -11.54 -40.87
C HIS A 155 27.12 -12.43 -40.88
N ARG A 156 27.39 -13.14 -39.77
CA ARG A 156 28.53 -14.07 -39.68
C ARG A 156 28.41 -15.25 -40.66
N LYS A 157 27.19 -15.68 -40.99
CA LYS A 157 26.93 -16.72 -41.99
C LYS A 157 27.17 -16.22 -43.42
N ILE A 158 26.81 -14.96 -43.71
CA ILE A 158 27.04 -14.33 -45.03
C ILE A 158 28.53 -14.12 -45.29
N GLU A 159 29.28 -13.60 -44.31
CA GLU A 159 30.74 -13.41 -44.46
C GLU A 159 31.50 -14.71 -44.70
N ARG A 160 31.13 -15.79 -43.98
CA ARG A 160 31.71 -17.13 -44.18
C ARG A 160 31.42 -17.72 -45.56
N ARG A 161 30.32 -17.34 -46.22
CA ARG A 161 30.01 -17.78 -47.58
C ARG A 161 30.87 -17.05 -48.62
N LYS A 162 31.01 -15.73 -48.51
CA LYS A 162 31.86 -14.92 -49.39
C LYS A 162 33.33 -15.35 -49.34
N SER A 163 33.84 -15.69 -48.16
CA SER A 163 35.21 -16.20 -48.00
C SER A 163 35.44 -17.57 -48.64
N LYS A 164 34.41 -18.41 -48.81
CA LYS A 164 34.53 -19.72 -49.49
C LYS A 164 34.46 -19.60 -51.01
N GLU A 165 33.68 -18.67 -51.55
CA GLU A 165 33.56 -18.44 -52.99
C GLU A 165 34.79 -17.71 -53.56
N GLY A 166 35.40 -16.78 -52.80
CA GLY A 166 36.59 -16.02 -53.21
C GLY A 166 37.94 -16.76 -53.16
N ILE A 167 37.97 -18.05 -52.76
CA ILE A 167 39.20 -18.88 -52.74
C ILE A 167 39.24 -19.83 -53.97
N SER A 168 38.20 -19.84 -54.81
CA SER A 168 38.08 -20.76 -55.97
C SER A 168 38.43 -20.18 -57.34
N THR A 169 39.17 -19.07 -57.40
CA THR A 169 39.68 -18.46 -58.64
C THR A 169 41.19 -18.33 -58.60
#